data_AF-A0A942C2X7-F1
#
_entry.id   AF-A0A942C2X7-F1
#
_cell.length_a   1.000
_cell.length_b   1.000
_cell.length_c   1.000
_cell.angle_alpha   90.00
_cell.angle_beta   90.00
_cell.angle_gamma   90.00
#
_symmetry.space_group_name_H-M   'P 1'
#
loop_
_entity.id
_entity.type
_entity.pdbx_description
1 polymer ?
#
loop_
_entity_poly.entity_id
_entity_poly.type
_entity_poly.pdbx_seq_one_letter_code
_entity_poly.pdbx_strand_id
1 'polypeptide(L)'
;MSKDSQDKPKVKYVDPIPAPDPIPSQRWITAHAHEYGGQWVALDGDRLIAHGPNAAEVFAAADADGAYLPLLTYLVPADAPPFAGL
;
A
#
# COMPACT_ATOMS: atom_id res chain seq x y z
N MET A 1 28.23 25.51 -34.82
CA MET A 1 28.30 24.62 -33.65
C MET A 1 28.17 25.44 -32.39
N SER A 2 27.07 25.34 -31.64
CA SER A 2 27.04 25.71 -30.22
C SER A 2 26.05 24.76 -29.55
N LYS A 3 26.59 23.86 -28.73
CA LYS A 3 25.85 22.83 -28.02
C LYS A 3 24.94 23.48 -26.97
N ASP A 4 23.68 23.07 -27.00
CA ASP A 4 22.70 23.24 -25.95
C ASP A 4 23.32 22.94 -24.58
N SER A 5 23.45 23.96 -23.73
CA SER A 5 23.79 23.76 -22.33
C SER A 5 22.54 23.23 -21.63
N GLN A 6 22.48 21.91 -21.49
CA GLN A 6 21.47 21.22 -20.71
C GLN A 6 21.62 21.64 -19.23
N ASP A 7 20.71 22.50 -18.77
CA ASP A 7 20.50 22.77 -17.35
C ASP A 7 19.88 21.52 -16.72
N LYS A 8 20.69 20.77 -15.95
CA LYS A 8 20.19 19.59 -15.24
C LYS A 8 19.29 20.05 -14.08
N PRO A 9 18.06 19.52 -13.95
CA PRO A 9 17.17 19.93 -12.88
C PRO A 9 17.83 19.65 -11.52
N LYS A 10 17.95 20.68 -10.68
CA LYS A 10 18.42 20.56 -9.30
C LYS A 10 17.35 19.81 -8.49
N VAL A 11 17.54 18.51 -8.32
CA VAL A 11 16.69 17.69 -7.45
C VAL A 11 16.98 18.09 -6.00
N LYS A 12 15.98 18.59 -5.27
CA LYS A 12 16.08 18.80 -3.82
C LYS A 12 15.93 17.44 -3.15
N TYR A 13 16.97 16.98 -2.48
CA TYR A 13 16.89 15.80 -1.63
C TYR A 13 16.03 16.14 -0.41
N VAL A 14 15.00 15.35 -0.17
CA VAL A 14 14.20 15.39 1.07
C VAL A 14 14.67 14.24 1.96
N ASP A 15 14.68 14.45 3.28
CA ASP A 15 15.01 13.37 4.21
C ASP A 15 14.04 12.20 3.99
N PRO A 16 14.52 10.93 4.06
CA PRO A 16 13.65 9.78 3.89
C PRO A 16 12.55 9.79 4.94
N ILE A 17 11.29 9.67 4.50
CA ILE A 17 10.17 9.50 5.40
C ILE A 17 10.33 8.13 6.09
N PRO A 18 10.40 8.07 7.44
CA PRO A 18 10.53 6.80 8.14
C PRO A 18 9.31 5.92 7.87
N ALA A 19 9.54 4.70 7.37
CA ALA A 19 8.49 3.72 7.14
C ALA A 19 8.02 3.10 8.48
N PRO A 20 6.72 2.76 8.63
CA PRO A 20 6.23 1.98 9.76
C PRO A 20 6.86 0.58 9.82
N ASP A 21 6.89 -0.01 11.03
CA ASP A 21 7.25 -1.43 11.19
C ASP A 21 6.22 -2.31 10.47
N PRO A 22 6.64 -3.16 9.52
CA PRO A 22 5.70 -3.99 8.77
C PRO A 22 5.25 -5.25 9.53
N ILE A 23 5.90 -5.62 10.64
CA ILE A 23 5.62 -6.88 11.35
C ILE A 23 4.18 -6.98 11.89
N PRO A 24 3.57 -5.94 12.49
CA PRO A 24 2.17 -6.00 12.94
C PRO A 24 1.19 -6.27 11.80
N SER A 25 1.33 -5.56 10.67
CA SER A 25 0.45 -5.72 9.51
C SER A 25 0.60 -7.10 8.86
N GLN A 26 1.82 -7.63 8.77
CA GLN A 26 2.06 -8.98 8.26
C GLN A 26 1.40 -10.07 9.12
N ARG A 27 1.44 -9.92 10.45
CA ARG A 27 0.76 -10.85 11.37
C ARG A 27 -0.75 -10.78 11.18
N TRP A 28 -1.31 -9.57 11.07
CA TRP A 28 -2.73 -9.40 10.79
C TRP A 28 -3.14 -10.06 9.48
N ILE A 29 -2.38 -9.82 8.39
CA ILE A 29 -2.65 -10.43 7.08
C ILE A 29 -2.62 -11.96 7.18
N THR A 30 -1.64 -12.53 7.88
CA THR A 30 -1.55 -13.99 8.04
C THR A 30 -2.76 -14.57 8.78
N ALA A 31 -3.28 -13.85 9.78
CA ALA A 31 -4.44 -14.28 10.56
C ALA A 31 -5.78 -14.11 9.81
N HIS A 32 -5.88 -13.10 8.93
CA HIS A 32 -7.16 -12.66 8.36
C HIS A 32 -7.27 -12.77 6.83
N ALA A 33 -6.19 -13.12 6.11
CA ALA A 33 -6.20 -13.18 4.63
C ALA A 33 -7.31 -14.07 4.06
N HIS A 34 -7.67 -15.14 4.76
CA HIS A 34 -8.76 -16.02 4.36
C HIS A 34 -10.14 -15.35 4.43
N GLU A 35 -10.38 -14.52 5.44
CA GLU A 35 -11.66 -13.83 5.66
C GLU A 35 -11.87 -12.66 4.68
N TYR A 36 -10.79 -11.96 4.34
CA TYR A 36 -10.82 -10.76 3.50
C TYR A 36 -10.32 -11.02 2.07
N GLY A 37 -10.22 -12.28 1.66
CA GLY A 37 -9.85 -12.66 0.30
C GLY A 37 -10.74 -11.97 -0.74
N GLY A 38 -10.11 -11.41 -1.76
CA GLY A 38 -10.79 -10.66 -2.83
C GLY A 38 -10.98 -9.17 -2.55
N GLN A 39 -10.48 -8.68 -1.41
CA GLN A 39 -10.70 -7.30 -0.97
C GLN A 39 -9.37 -6.55 -0.82
N TRP A 40 -9.45 -5.25 -1.01
CA TRP A 40 -8.47 -4.30 -0.52
C TRP A 40 -8.65 -4.12 0.97
N VAL A 41 -7.54 -4.01 1.70
CA VAL A 41 -7.51 -3.68 3.14
C VAL A 41 -6.55 -2.52 3.38
N ALA A 42 -6.91 -1.64 4.30
CA ALA A 42 -6.05 -0.60 4.85
C ALA A 42 -5.75 -0.90 6.32
N LEU A 43 -4.47 -1.02 6.67
CA LEU A 43 -4.00 -1.35 8.00
C LEU A 43 -3.10 -0.26 8.58
N ASP A 44 -3.32 0.10 9.84
CA ASP A 44 -2.35 0.85 10.66
C ASP A 44 -1.79 -0.10 11.71
N GLY A 45 -0.61 -0.65 11.43
CA GLY A 45 -0.08 -1.78 12.19
C GLY A 45 -1.00 -2.99 12.07
N ASP A 46 -1.56 -3.45 13.19
CA ASP A 46 -2.53 -4.55 13.27
C ASP A 46 -3.99 -4.08 13.36
N ARG A 47 -4.26 -2.77 13.22
CA ARG A 47 -5.61 -2.21 13.18
C ARG A 47 -6.14 -2.17 11.74
N LEU A 48 -7.27 -2.83 11.50
CA LEU A 48 -8.04 -2.66 10.25
C LEU A 48 -8.78 -1.31 10.27
N ILE A 49 -8.46 -0.44 9.32
CA ILE A 49 -9.16 0.85 9.13
C ILE A 49 -10.37 0.65 8.22
N ALA A 50 -10.16 0.03 7.05
CA ALA A 50 -11.17 -0.16 6.04
C ALA A 50 -10.87 -1.39 5.18
N HIS A 51 -11.91 -1.95 4.57
CA HIS A 51 -11.79 -3.02 3.59
C HIS A 51 -12.90 -2.93 2.54
N GLY A 52 -12.68 -3.53 1.37
CA GLY A 52 -13.70 -3.63 0.34
C GLY A 52 -13.15 -3.96 -1.05
N PRO A 53 -14.03 -4.15 -2.05
CA PRO A 53 -13.61 -4.50 -3.41
C PRO A 53 -12.96 -3.33 -4.17
N ASN A 54 -13.16 -2.09 -3.72
CA ASN A 54 -12.69 -0.88 -4.41
C ASN A 54 -11.50 -0.24 -3.67
N ALA A 55 -10.32 -0.26 -4.30
CA ALA A 55 -9.09 0.31 -3.75
C ALA A 55 -9.24 1.81 -3.42
N ALA A 56 -9.95 2.57 -4.25
CA ALA A 56 -10.08 4.02 -4.10
C ALA A 56 -10.91 4.39 -2.87
N GLU A 57 -11.97 3.62 -2.59
CA GLU A 57 -12.80 3.82 -1.40
C GLU A 57 -12.04 3.45 -0.12
N VAL A 58 -11.30 2.34 -0.14
CA VAL A 58 -10.46 1.92 1.00
C VAL A 58 -9.35 2.93 1.27
N PHE A 59 -8.72 3.46 0.21
CA PHE A 59 -7.73 4.52 0.33
C PHE A 59 -8.34 5.80 0.91
N ALA A 60 -9.48 6.26 0.41
CA ALA A 60 -10.15 7.46 0.92
C ALA A 60 -10.53 7.32 2.40
N ALA A 61 -10.96 6.13 2.83
CA ALA A 61 -11.22 5.86 4.24
C ALA A 61 -9.94 5.89 5.10
N ALA A 62 -8.83 5.35 4.59
CA ALA A 62 -7.53 5.40 5.27
C ALA A 62 -6.97 6.83 5.39
N ASP A 63 -7.15 7.65 4.35
CA ASP A 63 -6.78 9.06 4.35
C ASP A 63 -7.62 9.86 5.37
N ALA A 64 -8.93 9.59 5.44
CA ALA A 64 -9.83 10.22 6.41
C ALA A 64 -9.56 9.81 7.87
N ASP A 65 -9.05 8.60 8.12
CA ASP A 65 -8.63 8.13 9.46
C ASP A 65 -7.40 8.90 9.97
N GLY A 66 -6.57 9.42 9.06
CA GLY A 66 -5.35 10.17 9.39
C GLY A 66 -4.19 9.31 9.89
N ALA A 67 -4.24 8.00 9.63
CA ALA A 67 -3.15 7.08 9.97
C ALA A 67 -1.85 7.47 9.25
N TYR A 68 -0.72 7.30 9.93
CA TYR A 68 0.59 7.60 9.35
C TYR A 68 1.07 6.44 8.48
N LEU A 69 1.04 6.64 7.15
CA LEU A 69 1.47 5.66 6.14
C LEU A 69 0.81 4.27 6.31
N PRO A 70 -0.53 4.17 6.29
CA PRO A 70 -1.21 2.88 6.42
C PRO A 70 -0.86 1.95 5.25
N LEU A 71 -0.76 0.65 5.54
CA LEU A 71 -0.57 -0.38 4.52
C LEU A 71 -1.88 -0.59 3.77
N LEU A 72 -1.91 -0.20 2.49
CA LEU A 72 -2.99 -0.54 1.56
C LEU A 72 -2.55 -1.74 0.70
N THR A 73 -3.25 -2.86 0.80
CA THR A 73 -2.91 -4.07 0.02
C THR A 73 -4.15 -4.85 -0.41
N TYR A 74 -4.04 -5.57 -1.51
CA TYR A 74 -5.08 -6.50 -1.98
C TYR A 74 -4.79 -7.90 -1.43
N LEU A 75 -5.80 -8.51 -0.84
CA LEU A 75 -5.72 -9.88 -0.35
C LEU A 75 -6.25 -10.83 -1.41
N VAL A 76 -5.39 -11.69 -1.91
CA VAL A 76 -5.75 -12.68 -2.93
C VAL A 76 -6.68 -13.74 -2.30
N PRO A 77 -7.83 -14.06 -2.92
CA PRO A 77 -8.69 -15.15 -2.48
C PRO A 77 -7.92 -16.47 -2.34
N ALA A 78 -8.22 -17.26 -1.31
CA ALA A 78 -7.52 -18.52 -1.05
C ALA A 78 -7.70 -19.57 -2.16
N ASP A 79 -8.80 -19.48 -2.91
CA ASP A 79 -9.15 -20.34 -4.05
C ASP A 79 -8.70 -19.77 -5.40
N ALA A 80 -8.04 -18.60 -5.41
CA ALA A 80 -7.54 -18.03 -6.65
C ALA A 80 -6.46 -18.95 -7.25
N PRO A 81 -6.53 -19.26 -8.55
CA PRO A 81 -5.46 -20.00 -9.20
C PRO A 81 -4.15 -19.22 -9.10
N PRO A 82 -2.98 -19.89 -8.95
CA PRO A 82 -1.70 -19.21 -9.04
C PRO A 82 -1.64 -18.49 -10.38
N PHE A 83 -1.16 -17.24 -10.36
CA PHE A 83 -1.15 -16.38 -11.54
C PHE A 83 -0.53 -17.14 -12.72
N ALA A 84 -1.35 -17.46 -13.73
CA ALA A 84 -0.86 -18.01 -14.99
C ALA A 84 -0.17 -16.86 -15.73
N GLY A 85 1.13 -16.67 -15.45
CA GLY A 85 1.95 -15.72 -16.17
C GLY A 85 1.97 -16.07 -17.66
N LEU A 86 1.53 -15.13 -18.49
CA LEU A 86 1.77 -15.10 -19.93
C LEU A 86 2.91 -14.12 -20.23
#